data_AF-M3UP66-F1
#
_entry.id   AF-M3UP66-F1
#
_cell.length_a   1.000
_cell.length_b   1.000
_cell.length_c   1.000
_cell.angle_alpha   90.00
_cell.angle_beta   90.00
_cell.angle_gamma   90.00
#
_symmetry.space_group_name_H-M   'P 1'
#
loop_
_entity.id
_entity.type
_entity.pdbx_description
1 polymer ?
#
loop_
_entity_poly.entity_id
_entity_poly.type
_entity_poly.pdbx_seq_one_letter_code
_entity_poly.pdbx_strand_id
1 'polypeptide(L)'
;ILNYAAALGIGVLVLQHIVGNEIAWPVPLVSFIVLVAVGADYNMLLVSRLREESTANIRLGVLRTVAYTGSVITSAGLIFAASMFGLMLGSIDVMVQIGFIIGIGLLLDTFLVRTIVVPALAALLGEASWWPGRVHRPAGEPDSTEGGLRVRHRVTVD
;
A
#
# COMPACT_ATOMS: atom_id res chain seq x y z
N ILE A 1 3.64 -9.41 14.80
CA ILE A 1 3.11 -10.37 15.80
C ILE A 1 1.79 -11.01 15.32
N LEU A 2 0.69 -10.25 15.15
CA LEU A 2 -0.60 -10.83 14.72
C LEU A 2 -0.51 -11.66 13.42
N ASN A 3 0.15 -11.13 12.38
CA ASN A 3 0.39 -11.85 11.11
C ASN A 3 1.12 -13.20 11.36
N TYR A 4 2.24 -13.18 12.10
CA TYR A 4 2.96 -14.40 12.49
C TYR A 4 2.07 -15.40 13.24
N ALA A 5 1.29 -14.95 14.23
CA ALA A 5 0.42 -15.84 14.99
C ALA A 5 -0.67 -16.48 14.11
N ALA A 6 -1.23 -15.73 13.16
CA ALA A 6 -2.19 -16.25 12.19
C ALA A 6 -1.53 -17.23 11.20
N ALA A 7 -0.38 -16.87 10.62
CA ALA A 7 0.36 -17.69 9.68
C ALA A 7 0.84 -19.02 10.32
N LEU A 8 1.35 -18.96 11.56
CA LEU A 8 1.77 -20.14 12.30
C LEU A 8 0.57 -20.96 12.77
N GLY A 9 -0.54 -20.34 13.18
CA GLY A 9 -1.78 -21.05 13.52
C GLY A 9 -2.37 -21.82 12.32
N ILE A 10 -2.41 -21.20 11.14
CA ILE A 10 -2.78 -21.85 9.88
C ILE A 10 -1.75 -22.94 9.51
N GLY A 11 -0.46 -22.66 9.70
CA GLY A 11 0.63 -23.61 9.53
C GLY A 11 0.45 -24.88 10.35
N VAL A 12 0.28 -24.73 11.67
CA VAL A 12 -0.02 -25.79 12.63
C VAL A 12 -1.26 -26.57 12.21
N LEU A 13 -2.35 -25.89 11.90
CA LEU A 13 -3.62 -26.53 11.55
C LEU A 13 -3.48 -27.35 10.26
N VAL A 14 -2.88 -26.80 9.20
CA VAL A 14 -2.68 -27.53 7.93
C VAL A 14 -1.65 -28.66 8.09
N LEU A 15 -0.49 -28.39 8.66
CA LEU A 15 0.60 -29.38 8.73
C LEU A 15 0.28 -30.52 9.71
N GLN A 16 -0.37 -30.24 10.84
CA GLN A 16 -0.71 -31.28 11.83
C GLN A 16 -2.03 -32.01 11.53
N HIS A 17 -3.09 -31.33 11.05
CA HIS A 17 -4.36 -32.02 10.74
C HIS A 17 -4.46 -32.57 9.31
N ILE A 18 -3.81 -31.96 8.31
CA ILE A 18 -3.93 -32.39 6.90
C ILE A 18 -2.73 -33.22 6.46
N VAL A 19 -1.50 -32.84 6.87
CA VAL A 19 -0.28 -33.57 6.51
C VAL A 19 0.13 -34.60 7.57
N GLY A 20 -0.28 -34.41 8.84
CA GLY A 20 0.03 -35.32 9.94
C GLY A 20 1.46 -35.23 10.48
N ASN A 21 2.25 -34.26 10.02
CA ASN A 21 3.65 -34.09 10.41
C ASN A 21 3.78 -33.12 11.59
N GLU A 22 4.59 -33.49 12.59
CA GLU A 22 4.97 -32.57 13.66
C GLU A 22 5.78 -31.39 13.12
N ILE A 23 5.55 -30.19 13.67
CA ILE A 23 6.33 -29.02 13.29
C ILE A 23 7.72 -29.15 13.90
N ALA A 24 8.75 -29.15 13.05
CA ALA A 24 10.12 -29.23 13.52
C ALA A 24 10.51 -27.98 14.32
N TRP A 25 11.29 -28.15 15.39
CA TRP A 25 11.63 -27.09 16.33
C TRP A 25 12.23 -25.78 15.75
N PRO A 26 12.98 -25.74 14.62
CA PRO A 26 13.49 -24.46 14.10
C PRO A 26 12.42 -23.70 13.29
N VAL A 27 11.34 -24.34 12.85
CA VAL A 27 10.35 -23.76 11.94
C VAL A 27 9.61 -22.57 12.56
N PRO A 28 9.10 -22.62 13.81
CA PRO A 28 8.52 -21.45 14.48
C PRO A 28 9.51 -20.29 14.60
N LEU A 29 10.77 -20.58 14.94
CA LEU A 29 11.79 -19.56 15.15
C LEU A 29 12.18 -18.85 13.85
N VAL A 30 12.43 -19.61 12.77
CA VAL A 30 12.79 -19.04 11.46
C VAL A 30 11.62 -18.26 10.87
N SER A 31 10.40 -18.82 10.91
CA SER A 31 9.21 -18.11 10.42
C SER A 31 8.88 -16.85 11.23
N PHE A 32 9.12 -16.85 12.56
CA PHE A 32 9.01 -15.65 13.38
C PHE A 32 9.97 -14.55 12.91
N ILE A 33 11.26 -14.87 12.79
CA ILE A 33 12.29 -13.90 12.41
C ILE A 33 11.99 -13.31 11.03
N VAL A 34 11.66 -14.13 10.03
CA VAL A 34 11.37 -13.65 8.68
C VAL A 34 10.09 -12.82 8.61
N LEU A 35 8.99 -13.28 9.21
CA LEU A 35 7.71 -12.55 9.17
C LEU A 35 7.73 -11.26 10.02
N VAL A 36 8.53 -11.22 11.08
CA VAL A 36 8.75 -9.97 11.85
C VAL A 36 9.69 -9.02 11.11
N ALA A 37 10.74 -9.50 10.45
CA ALA A 37 11.63 -8.67 9.65
C ALA A 37 10.87 -7.98 8.51
N VAL A 38 10.13 -8.74 7.70
CA VAL A 38 9.29 -8.19 6.62
C VAL A 38 8.22 -7.23 7.17
N GLY A 39 7.59 -7.57 8.30
CA GLY A 39 6.59 -6.72 8.95
C GLY A 39 7.16 -5.40 9.53
N ALA A 40 8.44 -5.36 9.90
CA ALA A 40 9.07 -4.19 10.51
C ALA A 40 9.30 -3.04 9.52
N ASP A 41 9.61 -3.36 8.26
CA ASP A 41 9.85 -2.36 7.20
C ASP A 41 8.62 -1.47 6.97
N TYR A 42 7.40 -2.00 7.11
CA TYR A 42 6.17 -1.21 6.98
C TYR A 42 5.95 -0.25 8.15
N ASN A 43 6.25 -0.67 9.39
CA ASN A 43 6.21 0.23 10.54
C ASN A 43 7.22 1.38 10.37
N MET A 44 8.39 1.10 9.79
CA MET A 44 9.39 2.13 9.51
C MET A 44 8.89 3.14 8.47
N LEU A 45 8.22 2.71 7.40
CA LEU A 45 7.58 3.59 6.41
C LEU A 45 6.45 4.44 7.02
N LEU A 46 5.67 3.88 7.94
CA LEU A 46 4.59 4.60 8.62
C LEU A 46 5.15 5.68 9.57
N VAL A 47 6.20 5.35 10.33
CA VAL A 47 6.88 6.29 11.24
C VAL A 47 7.66 7.37 10.48
N SER A 48 8.29 7.06 9.33
CA SER A 48 8.99 8.08 8.54
C SER A 48 8.01 9.09 7.95
N ARG A 49 6.85 8.64 7.43
CA ARG A 49 5.77 9.51 6.95
C ARG A 49 5.18 10.38 8.06
N LEU A 50 4.88 9.80 9.22
CA LEU A 50 4.35 10.55 10.38
C LEU A 50 5.31 11.65 10.83
N ARG A 51 6.62 11.45 10.66
CA ARG A 51 7.66 12.43 10.97
C ARG A 51 7.79 13.52 9.89
N GLU A 52 7.68 13.17 8.61
CA GLU A 52 7.66 14.11 7.48
C GLU A 52 6.44 15.05 7.52
N GLU A 53 5.27 14.53 7.92
CA GLU A 53 4.00 15.28 7.90
C GLU A 53 3.92 16.40 8.96
N SER A 54 4.91 16.47 9.86
CA SER A 54 5.08 17.59 10.80
C SER A 54 5.47 18.93 10.14
N THR A 55 5.84 18.97 8.84
CA THR A 55 6.48 20.17 8.24
C THR A 55 6.01 20.66 6.87
N ALA A 56 5.27 19.92 6.01
CA ALA A 56 4.88 20.47 4.69
C ALA A 56 3.62 19.86 4.00
N ASN A 57 2.89 20.71 3.27
CA ASN A 57 1.73 20.33 2.43
C ASN A 57 2.14 19.50 1.19
N ILE A 58 2.14 18.16 1.33
CA ILE A 58 2.70 17.22 0.33
C ILE A 58 1.67 16.21 -0.24
N ARG A 59 0.40 16.32 0.17
CA ARG A 59 -0.64 15.27 0.06
C ARG A 59 -0.92 14.73 -1.36
N LEU A 60 -1.01 15.61 -2.37
CA LEU A 60 -1.30 15.22 -3.76
C LEU A 60 -0.16 14.44 -4.43
N GLY A 61 1.09 14.71 -4.05
CA GLY A 61 2.26 13.97 -4.53
C GLY A 61 2.32 12.56 -3.94
N VAL A 62 2.09 12.43 -2.63
CA VAL A 62 2.14 11.13 -1.94
C VAL A 62 1.04 10.20 -2.43
N LEU A 63 -0.21 10.66 -2.57
CA LEU A 63 -1.30 9.79 -3.01
C LEU A 63 -1.03 9.21 -4.41
N ARG A 64 -0.49 10.03 -5.33
CA ARG A 64 -0.13 9.59 -6.69
C ARG A 64 1.04 8.60 -6.65
N THR A 65 2.11 8.92 -5.90
CA THR A 65 3.27 8.03 -5.76
C THR A 65 2.90 6.69 -5.13
N VAL A 66 2.09 6.68 -4.06
CA VAL A 66 1.62 5.46 -3.38
C VAL A 66 0.75 4.60 -4.30
N ALA A 67 -0.12 5.21 -5.11
CA ALA A 67 -0.92 4.48 -6.09
C ALA A 67 -0.04 3.81 -7.17
N TYR A 68 1.01 4.50 -7.65
CA TYR A 68 1.94 3.93 -8.64
C TYR A 68 2.85 2.84 -8.04
N THR A 69 3.48 3.05 -6.89
CA THR A 69 4.41 2.07 -6.29
C THR A 69 3.69 0.92 -5.56
N GLY A 70 2.46 1.13 -5.09
CA GLY A 70 1.66 0.11 -4.41
C GLY A 70 1.43 -1.14 -5.27
N SER A 71 1.34 -0.98 -6.60
CA SER A 71 1.26 -2.10 -7.56
C SER A 71 2.53 -2.96 -7.55
N VAL A 72 3.71 -2.32 -7.67
CA VAL A 72 5.04 -2.94 -7.67
C VAL A 72 5.35 -3.67 -6.36
N ILE A 73 4.93 -3.10 -5.22
CA ILE A 73 5.07 -3.77 -3.91
C ILE A 73 4.24 -5.06 -3.85
N THR A 74 3.07 -5.10 -4.50
CA THR A 74 2.26 -6.35 -4.63
C THR A 74 2.99 -7.44 -5.38
N SER A 75 3.55 -7.10 -6.55
CA SER A 75 4.19 -8.10 -7.40
C SER A 75 5.46 -8.61 -6.75
N ALA A 76 6.25 -7.75 -6.09
CA ALA A 76 7.39 -8.16 -5.27
C ALA A 76 6.96 -9.14 -4.16
N GLY A 77 5.94 -8.80 -3.35
CA GLY A 77 5.43 -9.67 -2.29
C GLY A 77 4.89 -11.01 -2.79
N LEU A 78 4.15 -11.00 -3.92
CA LEU A 78 3.59 -12.21 -4.53
C LEU A 78 4.66 -13.12 -5.14
N ILE A 79 5.68 -12.56 -5.80
CA ILE A 79 6.85 -13.30 -6.32
C ILE A 79 7.62 -13.93 -5.15
N PHE A 80 7.78 -13.22 -4.03
CA PHE A 80 8.46 -13.74 -2.85
C PHE A 80 7.66 -14.86 -2.17
N ALA A 81 6.33 -14.71 -2.03
CA ALA A 81 5.45 -15.76 -1.54
C ALA A 81 5.49 -17.01 -2.45
N ALA A 82 5.45 -16.83 -3.78
CA ALA A 82 5.59 -17.92 -4.74
C ALA A 82 6.95 -18.64 -4.63
N SER A 83 8.03 -17.90 -4.40
CA SER A 83 9.37 -18.46 -4.16
C SER A 83 9.41 -19.29 -2.87
N MET A 84 8.72 -18.86 -1.81
CA MET A 84 8.59 -19.60 -0.56
C MET A 84 7.73 -20.87 -0.72
N PHE A 85 6.63 -20.82 -1.49
CA PHE A 85 5.89 -22.03 -1.85
C PHE A 85 6.72 -22.99 -2.72
N GLY A 86 7.70 -22.50 -3.48
CA GLY A 86 8.68 -23.33 -4.18
C GLY A 86 9.48 -24.28 -3.27
N LEU A 87 9.72 -23.89 -2.00
CA LEU A 87 10.37 -24.77 -1.01
C LEU A 87 9.52 -25.99 -0.63
N MET A 88 8.20 -25.95 -0.88
CA MET A 88 7.31 -27.11 -0.66
C MET A 88 7.55 -28.26 -1.65
N LEU A 89 8.29 -28.01 -2.74
CA LEU A 89 8.72 -29.05 -3.67
C LEU A 89 9.97 -29.81 -3.18
N GLY A 90 10.58 -29.36 -2.07
CA GLY A 90 11.74 -30.01 -1.48
C GLY A 90 11.40 -31.29 -0.74
N SER A 91 12.28 -32.29 -0.80
CA SER A 91 12.11 -33.59 -0.12
C SER A 91 12.41 -33.59 1.38
N ILE A 92 12.58 -32.41 2.00
CA ILE A 92 12.93 -32.25 3.42
C ILE A 92 11.77 -31.52 4.10
N ASP A 93 11.08 -32.20 5.03
CA ASP A 93 9.90 -31.66 5.72
C ASP A 93 10.12 -30.27 6.30
N VAL A 94 11.28 -30.03 6.94
CA VAL A 94 11.63 -28.73 7.52
C VAL A 94 11.59 -27.60 6.48
N MET A 95 12.04 -27.85 5.24
CA MET A 95 12.01 -26.85 4.17
C MET A 95 10.57 -26.61 3.67
N VAL A 96 9.77 -27.67 3.55
CA VAL A 96 8.35 -27.60 3.18
C VAL A 96 7.56 -26.80 4.22
N GLN A 97 7.75 -27.08 5.51
CA GLN A 97 7.08 -26.40 6.61
C GLN A 97 7.45 -24.91 6.68
N ILE A 98 8.75 -24.57 6.53
CA ILE A 98 9.22 -23.17 6.48
C ILE A 98 8.61 -22.45 5.28
N GLY A 99 8.68 -23.06 4.09
CA GLY A 99 8.14 -22.49 2.85
C GLY A 99 6.64 -22.21 2.92
N PHE A 100 5.86 -23.16 3.46
CA PHE A 100 4.42 -23.00 3.62
C PHE A 100 4.06 -21.88 4.61
N ILE A 101 4.66 -21.87 5.81
CA ILE A 101 4.32 -20.90 6.86
C ILE A 101 4.74 -19.48 6.46
N ILE A 102 5.94 -19.33 5.89
CA ILE A 102 6.41 -18.02 5.40
C ILE A 102 5.61 -17.59 4.17
N GLY A 103 5.31 -18.49 3.22
CA GLY A 103 4.49 -18.21 2.05
C GLY A 103 3.09 -17.71 2.42
N ILE A 104 2.40 -18.40 3.33
CA ILE A 104 1.10 -17.95 3.88
C ILE A 104 1.23 -16.63 4.62
N GLY A 105 2.25 -16.46 5.47
CA GLY A 105 2.48 -15.21 6.20
C GLY A 105 2.79 -14.01 5.29
N LEU A 106 3.44 -14.23 4.14
CA LEU A 106 3.70 -13.22 3.11
C LEU A 106 2.45 -12.88 2.30
N LEU A 107 1.58 -13.87 2.00
CA LEU A 107 0.27 -13.59 1.40
C LEU A 107 -0.61 -12.79 2.36
N LEU A 108 -0.71 -13.24 3.61
CA LEU A 108 -1.42 -12.53 4.66
C LEU A 108 -0.87 -11.11 4.82
N ASP A 109 0.45 -10.91 4.81
CA ASP A 109 1.04 -9.57 4.80
C ASP A 109 0.59 -8.75 3.57
N THR A 110 0.80 -9.29 2.37
CA THR A 110 0.51 -8.64 1.08
C THR A 110 -0.96 -8.22 0.93
N PHE A 111 -1.89 -8.96 1.55
CA PHE A 111 -3.32 -8.65 1.55
C PHE A 111 -3.75 -7.83 2.77
N LEU A 112 -3.38 -8.22 4.00
CA LEU A 112 -3.80 -7.57 5.25
C LEU A 112 -3.16 -6.18 5.38
N VAL A 113 -1.85 -6.07 5.19
CA VAL A 113 -1.14 -4.79 5.25
C VAL A 113 -1.65 -3.87 4.15
N ARG A 114 -1.82 -4.34 2.91
CA ARG A 114 -2.39 -3.54 1.81
C ARG A 114 -3.80 -3.04 2.10
N THR A 115 -4.69 -3.94 2.54
CA THR A 115 -6.11 -3.63 2.77
C THR A 115 -6.29 -2.65 3.93
N ILE A 116 -5.31 -2.54 4.84
CA ILE A 116 -5.32 -1.55 5.92
C ILE A 116 -4.55 -0.28 5.52
N VAL A 117 -3.33 -0.40 4.97
CA VAL A 117 -2.43 0.73 4.65
C VAL A 117 -2.94 1.57 3.49
N VAL A 118 -3.52 1.00 2.43
CA VAL A 118 -4.07 1.78 1.31
C VAL A 118 -5.19 2.73 1.78
N PRO A 119 -6.26 2.26 2.47
CA PRO A 119 -7.27 3.16 3.00
C PRO A 119 -6.79 3.99 4.20
N ALA A 120 -5.86 3.50 5.04
CA ALA A 120 -5.31 4.31 6.14
C ALA A 120 -4.52 5.52 5.61
N LEU A 121 -3.69 5.33 4.57
CA LEU A 121 -3.02 6.45 3.88
C LEU A 121 -4.04 7.37 3.21
N ALA A 122 -5.08 6.83 2.57
CA ALA A 122 -6.16 7.66 1.99
C ALA A 122 -6.96 8.44 3.05
N ALA A 123 -7.15 7.88 4.25
CA ALA A 123 -7.87 8.50 5.36
C ALA A 123 -7.02 9.55 6.10
N LEU A 124 -5.76 9.25 6.42
CA LEU A 124 -4.82 10.21 7.03
C LEU A 124 -4.61 11.44 6.13
N LEU A 125 -4.44 11.23 4.83
CA LEU A 125 -4.40 12.32 3.84
C LEU A 125 -5.78 12.98 3.62
N GLY A 126 -6.86 12.27 3.96
CA GLY A 126 -8.26 12.64 3.76
C GLY A 126 -8.89 13.45 4.90
N GLU A 127 -8.45 13.31 6.15
CA GLU A 127 -8.97 14.12 7.28
C GLU A 127 -8.70 15.62 7.05
N ALA A 128 -7.61 15.96 6.37
CA ALA A 128 -7.33 17.33 5.94
C ALA A 128 -8.03 17.75 4.62
N SER A 129 -8.81 16.85 4.02
CA SER A 129 -9.65 17.10 2.83
C SER A 129 -11.13 17.31 3.19
N TRP A 130 -11.50 17.33 4.49
CA TRP A 130 -12.87 17.52 4.95
C TRP A 130 -13.52 18.83 4.46
N TRP A 131 -12.75 19.92 4.23
CA TRP A 131 -13.35 21.21 3.92
C TRP A 131 -14.05 21.21 2.54
N PRO A 132 -15.39 21.38 2.48
CA PRO A 132 -16.13 21.18 1.25
C PRO A 132 -16.10 22.42 0.34
N GLY A 133 -15.92 22.19 -0.95
CA GLY A 133 -16.04 23.19 -2.02
C GLY A 133 -14.68 23.66 -2.55
N ARG A 134 -14.34 23.45 -3.82
CA ARG A 134 -15.20 23.63 -5.00
C ARG A 134 -14.81 22.69 -6.12
N VAL A 135 -15.82 22.04 -6.72
CA VAL A 135 -15.70 21.42 -8.05
C VAL A 135 -15.33 22.53 -9.04
N HIS A 136 -14.10 22.51 -9.55
CA HIS A 136 -13.72 23.35 -10.69
C HIS A 136 -14.43 22.80 -11.94
N ARG A 137 -15.54 23.43 -12.31
CA ARG A 137 -16.14 23.26 -13.63
C ARG A 137 -15.14 23.80 -14.67
N PRO A 138 -14.86 23.08 -15.78
CA PRO A 138 -13.98 23.61 -16.81
C PRO A 138 -14.57 24.90 -17.36
N ALA A 139 -13.77 25.97 -17.40
CA ALA A 139 -14.14 27.20 -18.09
C ALA A 139 -13.94 26.98 -19.61
N GLY A 140 -14.99 26.50 -20.27
CA GLY A 140 -15.12 26.51 -21.72
C GLY A 140 -16.02 27.65 -22.17
N GLU A 141 -15.76 28.14 -23.38
CA GLU A 141 -16.49 29.15 -24.16
C GLU A 141 -16.47 30.62 -23.69
N PRO A 142 -15.68 31.48 -24.36
CA PRO A 142 -15.87 32.92 -24.40
C PRO A 142 -16.70 33.30 -25.63
N ASP A 143 -18.03 33.38 -25.49
CA ASP A 143 -18.87 34.09 -26.47
C ASP A 143 -20.00 34.88 -25.80
N SER A 144 -19.81 36.20 -25.74
CA SER A 144 -20.90 37.16 -25.60
C SER A 144 -20.44 38.56 -26.03
N THR A 145 -20.61 38.84 -27.32
CA THR A 145 -21.22 40.07 -27.83
C THR A 145 -21.08 41.35 -26.95
N GLU A 146 -20.07 42.18 -27.20
CA GLU A 146 -20.14 43.62 -26.88
C GLU A 146 -20.06 44.46 -28.15
N GLY A 147 -21.23 44.91 -28.63
CA GLY A 147 -21.33 46.03 -29.54
C GLY A 147 -21.88 47.26 -28.81
N GLY A 148 -21.22 48.40 -28.91
CA GLY A 148 -21.81 49.67 -28.48
C GLY A 148 -20.85 50.75 -27.98
N LEU A 149 -20.79 51.86 -28.70
CA LEU A 149 -20.30 53.18 -28.27
C LEU A 149 -18.84 53.29 -27.74
N ARG A 150 -17.96 53.82 -28.60
CA ARG A 150 -17.54 55.25 -28.53
C ARG A 150 -16.65 55.66 -29.72
N VAL A 151 -17.27 56.06 -30.82
CA VAL A 151 -16.58 56.81 -31.89
C VAL A 151 -16.39 58.25 -31.40
N ARG A 152 -15.22 58.58 -30.84
CA ARG A 152 -14.89 59.96 -30.45
C ARG A 152 -14.16 60.66 -31.60
N HIS A 153 -14.95 61.29 -32.47
CA HIS A 153 -14.47 62.17 -33.54
C HIS A 153 -13.74 63.38 -32.93
N ARG A 154 -12.45 63.58 -33.26
CA ARG A 154 -11.73 64.86 -33.14
C ARG A 154 -10.55 64.91 -34.11
N VAL A 155 -10.85 65.33 -35.32
CA VAL A 155 -9.92 65.98 -36.27
C VAL A 155 -10.28 67.48 -36.24
N THR A 156 -9.35 68.37 -36.63
CA THR A 156 -9.23 69.80 -36.22
C THR A 156 -8.76 69.94 -34.76
N VAL A 157 -8.12 71.01 -34.29
CA VAL A 157 -7.65 72.23 -34.95
C VAL A 157 -6.12 72.25 -34.89
N ASP A 158 -5.39 72.21 -36.00
CA ASP A 158 -5.80 71.84 -37.37
C ASP A 158 -4.66 71.07 -38.05
#